data_AF-A0A4S1H471-F1
#
_entry.id   AF-A0A4S1H471-F1
#
_cell.length_a   1.000
_cell.length_b   1.000
_cell.length_c   1.000
_cell.angle_alpha   90.00
_cell.angle_beta   90.00
_cell.angle_gamma   90.00
#
_symmetry.space_group_name_H-M   'P 1'
#
loop_
_entity.id
_entity.type
_entity.pdbx_description
1 polymer ?
#
loop_
_entity_poly.entity_id
_entity_poly.type
_entity_poly.pdbx_seq_one_letter_code
_entity_poly.pdbx_strand_id
1 'polypeptide(L)'
;MVQPGFDSAQSEYLDLKKWLFEAALPLWSSFGRDDVNGGFFEKIDKNGVAVEAARRTRVVCRQIYSFSAAKKMGWSGDAEGLVQHGWSFLRRHCFNANGTLIATVDAATGSKKTSFDLYDHAFALFGLSYVAETLKSAENAADDALGCLEAMISGWKHPIAGFEEAIPPIVPLRSNPHMHLFEAFITWLENPLVKNSDRWLSCLNEIGDLCLSAFISNENGSLREYFNHDWSVMRDNSLAPVEPGHQFEWAWLLTRWGKMAGRKDALIAARRLVEIGEKGVDESLSLARNGLDFSLNPLDRAFRLWPQTERIKAWLMMAETAITPEDRENAYAKVADAASGLKRFFSDVLPGLWVDRFDENGNVVEEPAPASSLYHIVCAIEEMHRLLEPHTQSVPGLFLDRDGVIIEDTGYPSKVEDVRLIPGAAEVISSFRERGYRVFVVTNQSGIGRGYYDDLDYIILKAHIGKLLRKEGAYIDDERLCPFHESATVEKYRGNHYWRKPSPGMIEDIVVRWNIDRKRSVLIGDKLSDIEAAKAAKIDGRHFCGQNLMHFAEKENIL
;
A
#
# COMPACT_ATOMS: atom_id res chain seq x y z
N MET A 1 16.92 12.04 -19.53
CA MET A 1 15.52 11.62 -19.56
C MET A 1 14.74 12.60 -18.72
N VAL A 2 13.61 13.11 -19.20
CA VAL A 2 12.71 13.94 -18.40
C VAL A 2 11.69 12.98 -17.79
N GLN A 3 11.45 13.06 -16.48
CA GLN A 3 10.48 12.24 -15.75
C GLN A 3 9.39 13.14 -15.17
N PRO A 4 8.63 13.86 -16.02
CA PRO A 4 7.79 14.96 -15.57
C PRO A 4 6.67 14.50 -14.64
N GLY A 5 6.17 13.26 -14.82
CA GLY A 5 5.15 12.68 -13.96
C GLY A 5 5.73 12.39 -12.56
N PHE A 6 6.88 11.73 -12.49
CA PHE A 6 7.57 11.47 -11.22
C PHE A 6 7.96 12.76 -10.50
N ASP A 7 8.58 13.71 -11.20
CA ASP A 7 9.03 14.98 -10.62
C ASP A 7 7.83 15.76 -10.03
N SER A 8 6.69 15.76 -10.73
CA SER A 8 5.45 16.38 -10.25
C SER A 8 4.91 15.65 -9.00
N ALA A 9 4.86 14.32 -9.02
CA ALA A 9 4.40 13.54 -7.88
C ALA A 9 5.29 13.73 -6.65
N GLN A 10 6.62 13.77 -6.85
CA GLN A 10 7.59 14.01 -5.79
C GLN A 10 7.45 15.42 -5.21
N SER A 11 7.22 16.44 -6.05
CA SER A 11 6.96 17.80 -5.57
C SER A 11 5.70 17.85 -4.69
N GLU A 12 4.61 17.23 -5.15
CA GLU A 12 3.35 17.13 -4.40
C GLU A 12 3.53 16.41 -3.06
N TYR A 13 4.28 15.31 -3.07
CA TYR A 13 4.63 14.56 -1.86
C TYR A 13 5.40 15.43 -0.85
N LEU A 14 6.40 16.21 -1.30
CA LEU A 14 7.20 17.05 -0.40
C LEU A 14 6.35 18.14 0.27
N ASP A 15 5.43 18.75 -0.47
CA ASP A 15 4.45 19.71 0.07
C ASP A 15 3.56 19.06 1.15
N LEU A 16 2.99 17.89 0.84
CA LEU A 16 2.12 17.15 1.74
C LEU A 16 2.85 16.69 3.00
N LYS A 17 4.06 16.14 2.87
CA LYS A 17 4.91 15.72 4.01
C LYS A 17 5.25 16.91 4.89
N LYS A 18 5.60 18.05 4.29
CA LYS A 18 5.89 19.28 5.04
C LYS A 18 4.66 19.72 5.84
N TRP A 19 3.50 19.83 5.22
CA TRP A 19 2.25 20.17 5.91
C TRP A 19 1.93 19.18 7.04
N LEU A 20 2.10 17.87 6.79
CA LEU A 20 1.85 16.84 7.79
C LEU A 20 2.77 17.02 9.00
N PHE A 21 4.07 17.23 8.78
CA PHE A 21 5.08 17.26 9.84
C PHE A 21 5.10 18.58 10.61
N GLU A 22 4.89 19.70 9.92
CA GLU A 22 5.02 21.04 10.50
C GLU A 22 3.69 21.60 11.02
N ALA A 23 2.54 21.09 10.56
CA ALA A 23 1.23 21.62 10.93
C ALA A 23 0.30 20.56 11.53
N ALA A 24 -0.03 19.49 10.79
CA ALA A 24 -1.05 18.54 11.23
C ALA A 24 -0.61 17.73 12.45
N LEU A 25 0.53 17.02 12.39
CA LEU A 25 0.98 16.19 13.51
C LEU A 25 1.21 16.99 14.80
N PRO A 26 1.82 18.19 14.79
CA PRO A 26 1.91 19.03 15.98
C PRO A 26 0.56 19.40 16.59
N LEU A 27 -0.43 19.76 15.77
CA LEU A 27 -1.78 20.11 16.24
C LEU A 27 -2.50 18.89 16.82
N TRP A 28 -2.48 17.76 16.12
CA TRP A 28 -3.19 16.54 16.54
C TRP A 28 -2.52 15.80 17.70
N SER A 29 -1.20 15.91 17.85
CA SER A 29 -0.48 15.37 19.02
C SER A 29 -0.69 16.17 20.31
N SER A 30 -1.14 17.42 20.20
CA SER A 30 -1.42 18.30 21.34
C SER A 30 -2.92 18.42 21.59
N PHE A 31 -3.62 19.19 20.76
CA PHE A 31 -5.06 19.46 20.90
C PHE A 31 -5.93 18.26 20.54
N GLY A 32 -5.43 17.34 19.70
CA GLY A 32 -6.14 16.10 19.38
C GLY A 32 -6.02 15.01 20.46
N ARG A 33 -5.11 15.17 21.42
CA ARG A 33 -4.86 14.21 22.50
C ARG A 33 -5.69 14.57 23.73
N ASP A 34 -6.39 13.58 24.29
CA ASP A 34 -7.11 13.78 25.55
C ASP A 34 -6.22 13.37 26.73
N ASP A 35 -5.59 14.36 27.36
CA ASP A 35 -4.73 14.17 28.54
C ASP A 35 -5.52 13.96 29.84
N VAL A 36 -6.82 14.25 29.86
CA VAL A 36 -7.66 14.15 31.06
C VAL A 36 -8.24 12.75 31.17
N ASN A 37 -8.86 12.24 30.11
CA ASN A 37 -9.54 10.95 30.10
C ASN A 37 -8.77 9.85 29.35
N GLY A 38 -7.69 10.20 28.66
CA GLY A 38 -6.95 9.29 27.78
C GLY A 38 -7.60 9.13 26.41
N GLY A 39 -6.83 8.55 25.47
CA GLY A 39 -7.26 8.42 24.09
C GLY A 39 -7.15 9.75 23.32
N PHE A 40 -7.94 9.87 22.25
CA PHE A 40 -7.88 11.01 21.32
C PHE A 40 -9.27 11.58 21.11
N PHE A 41 -9.35 12.89 20.94
CA PHE A 41 -10.59 13.55 20.58
C PHE A 41 -11.04 13.15 19.17
N GLU A 42 -12.35 13.05 18.99
CA GLU A 42 -12.93 12.61 17.74
C GLU A 42 -12.83 13.66 16.63
N LYS A 43 -12.81 14.94 17.01
CA LYS A 43 -12.80 16.07 16.08
C LYS A 43 -12.14 17.30 16.71
N ILE A 44 -11.65 18.18 15.85
CA ILE A 44 -11.19 19.53 16.21
C ILE A 44 -11.99 20.55 15.38
N ASP A 45 -12.53 21.57 16.02
CA ASP A 45 -13.30 22.62 15.34
C ASP A 45 -12.40 23.56 14.52
N LYS A 46 -13.02 24.47 13.76
CA LYS A 46 -12.30 25.41 12.89
C LYS A 46 -11.35 26.38 13.62
N ASN A 47 -11.47 26.49 14.94
CA ASN A 47 -10.62 27.34 15.78
C ASN A 47 -9.48 26.57 16.43
N GLY A 48 -9.33 25.27 16.14
CA GLY A 48 -8.30 24.43 16.77
C GLY A 48 -8.70 23.90 18.15
N VAL A 49 -9.99 23.94 18.50
CA VAL A 49 -10.48 23.46 19.79
C VAL A 49 -11.05 22.06 19.65
N ALA A 50 -10.60 21.14 20.50
CA ALA A 50 -11.15 19.79 20.56
C ALA A 50 -12.64 19.79 20.88
N VAL A 51 -13.41 18.98 20.15
CA VAL A 51 -14.84 18.80 20.40
C VAL A 51 -15.03 17.56 21.27
N GLU A 52 -15.58 17.75 22.47
CA GLU A 52 -15.87 16.67 23.42
C GLU A 52 -16.90 15.69 22.84
N ALA A 53 -16.54 14.41 22.77
CA ALA A 53 -17.39 13.33 22.30
C ALA A 53 -16.88 11.98 22.81
N ALA A 54 -17.73 10.95 22.83
CA ALA A 54 -17.30 9.61 23.20
C ALA A 54 -16.21 9.08 22.25
N ARG A 55 -15.20 8.40 22.81
CA ARG A 55 -14.00 7.93 22.11
C ARG A 55 -14.34 6.61 21.43
N ARG A 56 -14.20 6.55 20.11
CA ARG A 56 -14.41 5.32 19.34
C ARG A 56 -13.10 4.56 19.26
N THR A 57 -13.15 3.26 19.54
CA THR A 57 -11.97 2.38 19.51
C THR A 57 -11.25 2.44 18.16
N ARG A 58 -12.00 2.48 17.05
CA ARG A 58 -11.41 2.66 15.72
C ARG A 58 -10.61 3.96 15.56
N VAL A 59 -11.05 5.07 16.16
CA VAL A 59 -10.35 6.36 16.03
C VAL A 59 -9.05 6.31 16.82
N VAL A 60 -9.06 5.74 18.03
CA VAL A 60 -7.84 5.53 18.81
C VAL A 60 -6.83 4.67 18.04
N CYS A 61 -7.28 3.59 17.42
CA CYS A 61 -6.41 2.71 16.64
C CYS A 61 -5.88 3.36 15.35
N ARG A 62 -6.71 4.18 14.70
CA ARG A 62 -6.30 5.02 13.56
C ARG A 62 -5.23 6.04 13.95
N GLN A 63 -5.36 6.67 15.11
CA GLN A 63 -4.36 7.63 15.61
C GLN A 63 -3.05 6.92 16.00
N ILE A 64 -3.12 5.74 16.62
CA ILE A 64 -1.95 4.89 16.86
C ILE A 64 -1.18 4.66 15.55
N TYR A 65 -1.88 4.23 14.50
CA TYR A 65 -1.27 4.08 13.18
C TYR A 65 -0.65 5.39 12.69
N SER A 66 -1.41 6.50 12.71
CA SER A 66 -0.93 7.77 12.18
C SER A 66 0.39 8.23 12.82
N PHE A 67 0.53 8.09 14.14
CA PHE A 67 1.76 8.45 14.83
C PHE A 67 2.88 7.42 14.63
N SER A 68 2.57 6.13 14.56
CA SER A 68 3.53 5.08 14.20
C SER A 68 4.12 5.30 12.79
N ALA A 69 3.29 5.57 11.79
CA ALA A 69 3.70 5.86 10.43
C ALA A 69 4.51 7.17 10.35
N ALA A 70 4.10 8.21 11.07
CA ALA A 70 4.86 9.46 11.17
C ALA A 70 6.29 9.23 11.66
N LYS A 71 6.48 8.39 12.69
CA LYS A 71 7.81 8.00 13.19
C LYS A 71 8.65 7.33 12.11
N LYS A 72 8.07 6.38 11.37
CA LYS A 72 8.77 5.68 10.28
C LYS A 72 9.22 6.63 9.18
N MET A 73 8.41 7.64 8.86
CA MET A 73 8.74 8.69 7.88
C MET A 73 9.72 9.75 8.41
N GLY A 74 10.15 9.66 9.67
CA GLY A 74 11.15 10.55 10.27
C GLY A 74 10.61 11.78 10.99
N TRP A 75 9.33 11.79 11.40
CA TRP A 75 8.81 12.89 12.23
C TRP A 75 9.50 12.92 13.60
N SER A 76 9.90 14.11 14.04
CA SER A 76 10.72 14.31 15.26
C SER A 76 9.91 14.46 16.55
N GLY A 77 8.57 14.46 16.47
CA GLY A 77 7.71 14.51 17.64
C GLY A 77 7.68 13.21 18.45
N ASP A 78 7.03 13.24 19.61
CA ASP A 78 6.93 12.09 20.54
C ASP A 78 5.91 11.04 20.07
N ALA A 79 6.19 10.42 18.92
CA ALA A 79 5.34 9.38 18.35
C ALA A 79 5.21 8.15 19.25
N GLU A 80 6.29 7.72 19.92
CA GLU A 80 6.24 6.58 20.85
C GLU A 80 5.33 6.89 22.04
N GLY A 81 5.42 8.07 22.64
CA GLY A 81 4.55 8.49 23.73
C GLY A 81 3.08 8.57 23.32
N LEU A 82 2.78 9.02 22.10
CA LEU A 82 1.42 9.07 21.56
C LEU A 82 0.84 7.66 21.31
N VAL A 83 1.65 6.75 20.77
CA VAL A 83 1.24 5.35 20.59
C VAL A 83 1.04 4.68 21.96
N GLN A 84 1.91 4.94 22.93
CA GLN A 84 1.77 4.46 24.30
C GLN A 84 0.51 5.03 24.98
N HIS A 85 0.15 6.30 24.71
CA HIS A 85 -1.07 6.93 25.21
C HIS A 85 -2.32 6.23 24.68
N GLY A 86 -2.40 6.04 23.36
CA GLY A 86 -3.48 5.29 22.71
C GLY A 86 -3.55 3.85 23.22
N TRP A 87 -2.41 3.17 23.32
CA TRP A 87 -2.34 1.80 23.80
C TRP A 87 -2.84 1.64 25.24
N SER A 88 -2.46 2.58 26.11
CA SER A 88 -2.90 2.60 27.51
C SER A 88 -4.41 2.77 27.62
N PHE A 89 -5.02 3.60 26.76
CA PHE A 89 -6.46 3.75 26.69
C PHE A 89 -7.15 2.45 26.25
N LEU A 90 -6.68 1.83 25.17
CA LEU A 90 -7.26 0.57 24.66
C LEU A 90 -7.25 -0.52 25.74
N ARG A 91 -6.10 -0.77 26.38
CA ARG A 91 -5.95 -1.79 27.43
C ARG A 91 -6.86 -1.55 28.63
N ARG A 92 -7.06 -0.29 29.02
CA ARG A 92 -7.87 0.06 30.18
C ARG A 92 -9.36 0.01 29.89
N HIS A 93 -9.78 0.39 28.70
CA HIS A 93 -11.18 0.70 28.43
C HIS A 93 -11.84 -0.13 27.34
N CYS A 94 -11.07 -0.68 26.39
CA CYS A 94 -11.61 -1.23 25.15
C CYS A 94 -11.58 -2.77 25.08
N PHE A 95 -10.65 -3.45 25.75
CA PHE A 95 -10.59 -4.91 25.75
C PHE A 95 -11.54 -5.54 26.78
N ASN A 96 -12.36 -6.49 26.33
CA ASN A 96 -13.13 -7.36 27.20
C ASN A 96 -12.33 -8.63 27.55
N ALA A 97 -12.66 -9.27 28.68
CA ALA A 97 -12.00 -10.49 29.14
C ALA A 97 -12.20 -11.70 28.19
N ASN A 98 -13.22 -11.67 27.34
CA ASN A 98 -13.53 -12.72 26.36
C ASN A 98 -12.86 -12.48 24.99
N GLY A 99 -11.95 -11.51 24.88
CA GLY A 99 -11.24 -11.19 23.63
C GLY A 99 -12.00 -10.29 22.65
N THR A 100 -13.22 -9.84 22.97
CA THR A 100 -13.93 -8.85 22.14
C THR A 100 -13.61 -7.42 22.57
N LEU A 101 -14.05 -6.46 21.75
CA LEU A 101 -13.79 -5.04 21.99
C LEU A 101 -15.05 -4.24 22.29
N ILE A 102 -14.88 -3.20 23.10
CA ILE A 102 -15.87 -2.16 23.34
C ILE A 102 -15.71 -1.13 22.23
N ALA A 103 -16.78 -0.89 21.48
CA ALA A 103 -16.75 -0.03 20.30
C ALA A 103 -16.55 1.46 20.66
N THR A 104 -17.13 1.90 21.77
CA THR A 104 -17.15 3.32 22.15
C THR A 104 -17.15 3.46 23.67
N VAL A 105 -16.36 4.41 24.16
CA VAL A 105 -16.20 4.73 25.59
C VAL A 105 -16.42 6.23 25.76
N ASP A 106 -17.47 6.58 26.49
CA ASP A 106 -17.71 7.94 26.94
C ASP A 106 -17.10 8.09 28.34
N ALA A 107 -15.99 8.83 28.43
CA ALA A 107 -15.31 9.02 29.70
C ALA A 107 -16.04 10.00 30.63
N ALA A 108 -16.83 10.92 30.09
CA ALA A 108 -17.57 11.90 30.88
C ALA A 108 -18.75 11.25 31.60
N THR A 109 -19.45 10.33 30.92
CA THR A 109 -20.61 9.61 31.51
C THR A 109 -20.27 8.22 32.05
N GLY A 110 -19.12 7.67 31.69
CA GLY A 110 -18.74 6.27 31.94
C GLY A 110 -19.46 5.26 31.04
N SER A 111 -20.27 5.73 30.08
CA SER A 111 -21.07 4.87 29.20
C SER A 111 -20.19 4.11 28.22
N LYS A 112 -20.52 2.84 27.98
CA LYS A 112 -19.79 1.95 27.06
C LYS A 112 -20.74 1.29 26.08
N LYS A 113 -20.43 1.36 24.78
CA LYS A 113 -21.11 0.56 23.76
C LYS A 113 -20.36 -0.76 23.60
N THR A 114 -20.89 -1.81 24.20
CA THR A 114 -20.26 -3.14 24.26
C THR A 114 -20.71 -4.09 23.15
N SER A 115 -21.65 -3.67 22.30
CA SER A 115 -22.10 -4.48 21.17
C SER A 115 -20.94 -4.67 20.19
N PHE A 116 -20.84 -5.88 19.65
CA PHE A 116 -19.91 -6.15 18.56
C PHE A 116 -20.15 -5.21 17.37
N ASP A 117 -19.05 -4.74 16.79
CA ASP A 117 -19.03 -3.97 15.55
C ASP A 117 -17.80 -4.43 14.77
N LEU A 118 -18.05 -5.03 13.60
CA LEU A 118 -17.02 -5.65 12.78
C LEU A 118 -15.97 -4.62 12.32
N TYR A 119 -16.42 -3.39 12.05
CA TYR A 119 -15.58 -2.29 11.60
C TYR A 119 -14.63 -1.83 12.70
N ASP A 120 -15.13 -1.71 13.94
CA ASP A 120 -14.28 -1.34 15.08
C ASP A 120 -13.24 -2.43 15.41
N HIS A 121 -13.59 -3.71 15.25
CA HIS A 121 -12.62 -4.81 15.41
C HIS A 121 -11.56 -4.82 14.32
N ALA A 122 -11.93 -4.52 13.07
CA ALA A 122 -10.97 -4.39 11.97
C ALA A 122 -9.88 -3.37 12.30
N PHE A 123 -10.27 -2.16 12.72
CA PHE A 123 -9.32 -1.12 13.09
C PHE A 123 -8.52 -1.45 14.34
N ALA A 124 -9.08 -2.18 15.29
CA ALA A 124 -8.32 -2.61 16.46
C ALA A 124 -7.23 -3.62 16.11
N LEU A 125 -7.54 -4.63 15.31
CA LEU A 125 -6.53 -5.56 14.80
C LEU A 125 -5.45 -4.78 14.03
N PHE A 126 -5.86 -3.86 13.15
CA PHE A 126 -4.93 -3.01 12.41
C PHE A 126 -4.01 -2.19 13.34
N GLY A 127 -4.58 -1.45 14.30
CA GLY A 127 -3.82 -0.64 15.25
C GLY A 127 -2.86 -1.45 16.12
N LEU A 128 -3.25 -2.66 16.53
CA LEU A 128 -2.40 -3.55 17.33
C LEU A 128 -1.12 -3.97 16.61
N SER A 129 -1.15 -4.10 15.27
CA SER A 129 0.05 -4.38 14.49
C SER A 129 1.09 -3.26 14.68
N TYR A 130 0.65 -2.00 14.63
CA TYR A 130 1.51 -0.84 14.82
C TYR A 130 1.94 -0.63 16.28
N VAL A 131 1.09 -1.00 17.25
CA VAL A 131 1.50 -1.07 18.67
C VAL A 131 2.68 -2.03 18.82
N ALA A 132 2.55 -3.26 18.31
CA ALA A 132 3.57 -4.30 18.42
C ALA A 132 4.89 -3.87 17.77
N GLU A 133 4.83 -3.18 16.63
CA GLU A 133 6.02 -2.71 15.93
C GLU A 133 6.68 -1.49 16.61
N THR A 134 5.88 -0.55 17.11
CA THR A 134 6.39 0.74 17.61
C THR A 134 6.85 0.66 19.06
N LEU A 135 6.15 -0.11 19.90
CA LEU A 135 6.40 -0.21 21.33
C LEU A 135 7.07 -1.53 21.68
N LYS A 136 8.38 -1.51 21.90
CA LYS A 136 9.13 -2.69 22.37
C LYS A 136 8.61 -3.25 23.71
N SER A 137 7.98 -2.39 24.53
CA SER A 137 7.38 -2.75 25.82
C SER A 137 6.03 -3.47 25.69
N ALA A 138 5.40 -3.46 24.51
CA ALA A 138 4.09 -4.05 24.30
C ALA A 138 4.18 -5.54 23.89
N GLU A 139 4.88 -6.35 24.70
CA GLU A 139 5.17 -7.76 24.41
C GLU A 139 3.91 -8.59 24.07
N ASN A 140 2.76 -8.22 24.64
CA ASN A 140 1.50 -8.95 24.46
C ASN A 140 0.62 -8.45 23.31
N ALA A 141 1.00 -7.40 22.57
CA ALA A 141 0.11 -6.81 21.54
C ALA A 141 -0.22 -7.81 20.41
N ALA A 142 0.73 -8.64 20.01
CA ALA A 142 0.51 -9.69 19.01
C ALA A 142 -0.37 -10.84 19.53
N ASP A 143 -0.23 -11.19 20.82
CA ASP A 143 -1.08 -12.20 21.46
C ASP A 143 -2.51 -11.68 21.67
N ASP A 144 -2.68 -10.42 22.07
CA ASP A 144 -3.98 -9.77 22.17
C ASP A 144 -4.68 -9.71 20.80
N ALA A 145 -3.95 -9.41 19.73
CA ALA A 145 -4.50 -9.39 18.38
C ALA A 145 -4.93 -10.79 17.90
N LEU A 146 -4.12 -11.82 18.15
CA LEU A 146 -4.50 -13.20 17.85
C LEU A 146 -5.72 -13.65 18.68
N GLY A 147 -5.78 -13.27 19.97
CA GLY A 147 -6.93 -13.51 20.83
C GLY A 147 -8.20 -12.85 20.31
N CYS A 148 -8.12 -11.61 19.84
CA CYS A 148 -9.23 -10.92 19.18
C CYS A 148 -9.66 -11.64 17.90
N LEU A 149 -8.73 -12.07 17.05
CA LEU A 149 -9.05 -12.84 15.84
C LEU A 149 -9.77 -14.14 16.17
N GLU A 150 -9.29 -14.92 17.14
CA GLU A 150 -9.94 -16.17 17.53
C GLU A 150 -11.33 -15.95 18.14
N ALA A 151 -11.52 -14.89 18.94
CA ALA A 151 -12.82 -14.50 19.44
C ALA A 151 -13.79 -14.13 18.31
N MET A 152 -13.30 -13.37 17.31
CA MET A 152 -14.08 -13.04 16.10
C MET A 152 -14.49 -14.29 15.33
N ILE A 153 -13.57 -15.23 15.11
CA ILE A 153 -13.87 -16.48 14.40
C ILE A 153 -14.84 -17.35 15.19
N SER A 154 -14.67 -17.45 16.50
CA SER A 154 -15.57 -18.28 17.32
C SER A 154 -16.97 -17.70 17.45
N GLY A 155 -17.12 -16.37 17.43
CA GLY A 155 -18.42 -15.72 17.66
C GLY A 155 -19.12 -15.30 16.37
N TRP A 156 -18.42 -14.64 15.46
CA TRP A 156 -18.99 -13.87 14.34
C TRP A 156 -18.56 -14.37 12.97
N LYS A 157 -18.02 -15.59 12.87
CA LYS A 157 -17.73 -16.17 11.56
C LYS A 157 -19.04 -16.40 10.81
N HIS A 158 -19.12 -15.88 9.58
CA HIS A 158 -20.28 -16.10 8.73
C HIS A 158 -20.28 -17.54 8.20
N PRO A 159 -21.45 -18.21 8.08
CA PRO A 159 -21.52 -19.63 7.70
C PRO A 159 -21.08 -19.94 6.26
N ILE A 160 -21.10 -18.96 5.37
CA ILE A 160 -20.64 -19.10 3.97
C ILE A 160 -19.17 -18.65 3.81
N ALA A 161 -18.92 -17.35 3.94
CA ALA A 161 -17.60 -16.73 3.90
C ALA A 161 -17.69 -15.36 4.58
N GLY A 162 -16.55 -14.82 5.02
CA GLY A 162 -16.45 -13.56 5.75
C GLY A 162 -16.85 -13.66 7.21
N PHE A 163 -17.43 -12.58 7.72
CA PHE A 163 -17.88 -12.39 9.10
C PHE A 163 -19.26 -11.74 9.12
N GLU A 164 -20.03 -12.03 10.17
CA GLU A 164 -21.32 -11.42 10.45
C GLU A 164 -21.17 -9.97 10.91
N GLU A 165 -22.17 -9.14 10.61
CA GLU A 165 -22.24 -7.75 11.07
C GLU A 165 -22.55 -7.65 12.58
N ALA A 166 -23.33 -8.58 13.10
CA ALA A 166 -23.78 -8.65 14.49
C ALA A 166 -24.30 -10.05 14.86
N ILE A 167 -24.59 -10.28 16.15
CA ILE A 167 -25.32 -11.46 16.64
C ILE A 167 -26.52 -10.97 17.47
N PRO A 168 -27.77 -11.36 17.13
CA PRO A 168 -28.16 -12.17 15.97
C PRO A 168 -27.79 -11.49 14.63
N PRO A 169 -27.63 -12.25 13.52
CA PRO A 169 -27.26 -11.70 12.22
C PRO A 169 -28.21 -10.59 11.76
N ILE A 170 -27.64 -9.56 11.13
CA ILE A 170 -28.38 -8.44 10.56
C ILE A 170 -28.02 -8.28 9.09
N VAL A 171 -29.00 -7.87 8.28
CA VAL A 171 -28.81 -7.47 6.88
C VAL A 171 -29.10 -5.97 6.73
N PRO A 172 -28.48 -5.28 5.76
CA PRO A 172 -27.52 -5.81 4.78
C PRO A 172 -26.17 -6.23 5.38
N LEU A 173 -25.55 -7.26 4.80
CA LEU A 173 -24.11 -7.49 4.94
C LEU A 173 -23.35 -6.45 4.10
N ARG A 174 -22.18 -5.99 4.57
CA ARG A 174 -21.43 -4.93 3.91
C ARG A 174 -20.03 -5.35 3.45
N SER A 175 -19.63 -4.83 2.30
CA SER A 175 -18.27 -4.97 1.78
C SER A 175 -17.25 -4.22 2.65
N ASN A 176 -17.65 -3.06 3.18
CA ASN A 176 -16.74 -2.10 3.81
C ASN A 176 -16.04 -2.63 5.09
N PRO A 177 -16.72 -3.23 6.09
CA PRO A 177 -16.03 -3.85 7.21
C PRO A 177 -15.04 -4.95 6.81
N HIS A 178 -15.35 -5.71 5.75
CA HIS A 178 -14.46 -6.74 5.22
C HIS A 178 -13.23 -6.14 4.54
N MET A 179 -13.36 -4.99 3.87
CA MET A 179 -12.24 -4.25 3.28
C MET A 179 -11.19 -3.88 4.34
N HIS A 180 -11.61 -3.33 5.48
CA HIS A 180 -10.65 -2.97 6.54
C HIS A 180 -10.15 -4.18 7.34
N LEU A 181 -10.90 -5.28 7.43
CA LEU A 181 -10.35 -6.54 7.94
C LEU A 181 -9.26 -7.07 7.02
N PHE A 182 -9.49 -6.99 5.71
CA PHE A 182 -8.52 -7.38 4.70
C PHE A 182 -7.23 -6.55 4.83
N GLU A 183 -7.36 -5.24 5.01
CA GLU A 183 -6.24 -4.34 5.32
C GLU A 183 -5.50 -4.73 6.62
N ALA A 184 -6.24 -4.99 7.70
CA ALA A 184 -5.67 -5.44 8.96
C ALA A 184 -4.89 -6.76 8.83
N PHE A 185 -5.45 -7.73 8.10
CA PHE A 185 -4.82 -9.04 7.90
C PHE A 185 -3.56 -8.96 7.04
N ILE A 186 -3.55 -8.16 5.96
CA ILE A 186 -2.33 -7.89 5.19
C ILE A 186 -1.27 -7.26 6.10
N THR A 187 -1.66 -6.26 6.90
CA THR A 187 -0.76 -5.55 7.80
C THR A 187 -0.13 -6.50 8.83
N TRP A 188 -0.88 -7.46 9.36
CA TRP A 188 -0.33 -8.49 10.24
C TRP A 188 0.59 -9.46 9.50
N LEU A 189 0.25 -9.91 8.31
CA LEU A 189 1.10 -10.84 7.54
C LEU A 189 2.42 -10.21 7.09
N GLU A 190 2.48 -8.89 6.96
CA GLU A 190 3.72 -8.14 6.71
C GLU A 190 4.50 -7.84 8.00
N ASN A 191 3.87 -7.96 9.18
CA ASN A 191 4.51 -7.70 10.46
C ASN A 191 5.34 -8.92 10.91
N PRO A 192 6.66 -8.79 11.16
CA PRO A 192 7.51 -9.90 11.58
C PRO A 192 7.13 -10.51 12.94
N LEU A 193 6.32 -9.81 13.74
CA LEU A 193 5.85 -10.26 15.06
C LEU A 193 4.55 -11.07 15.01
N VAL A 194 3.97 -11.29 13.81
CA VAL A 194 2.72 -12.03 13.65
C VAL A 194 2.78 -13.42 14.28
N LYS A 195 1.73 -13.77 15.01
CA LYS A 195 1.55 -15.09 15.60
C LYS A 195 0.57 -15.90 14.77
N ASN A 196 0.89 -17.17 14.52
CA ASN A 196 0.04 -18.09 13.76
C ASN A 196 -0.35 -17.53 12.37
N SER A 197 0.64 -17.17 11.55
CA SER A 197 0.45 -16.53 10.24
C SER A 197 -0.54 -17.27 9.33
N ASP A 198 -0.59 -18.60 9.39
CA ASP A 198 -1.49 -19.42 8.57
C ASP A 198 -2.97 -19.10 8.87
N ARG A 199 -3.29 -18.74 10.11
CA ARG A 199 -4.65 -18.35 10.50
C ARG A 199 -5.07 -17.04 9.84
N TRP A 200 -4.22 -16.02 9.92
CA TRP A 200 -4.44 -14.73 9.27
C TRP A 200 -4.54 -14.88 7.76
N LEU A 201 -3.64 -15.67 7.17
CA LEU A 201 -3.63 -15.95 5.73
C LEU A 201 -4.92 -16.66 5.28
N SER A 202 -5.42 -17.62 6.07
CA SER A 202 -6.68 -18.29 5.77
C SER A 202 -7.86 -17.32 5.75
N CYS A 203 -7.97 -16.44 6.74
CA CYS A 203 -9.05 -15.45 6.77
C CYS A 203 -8.91 -14.40 5.66
N LEU A 204 -7.68 -13.96 5.37
CA LEU A 204 -7.40 -13.04 4.28
C LEU A 204 -7.83 -13.62 2.94
N ASN A 205 -7.40 -14.85 2.62
CA ASN A 205 -7.72 -15.49 1.35
C ASN A 205 -9.23 -15.67 1.19
N GLU A 206 -9.94 -16.03 2.24
CA GLU A 206 -11.39 -16.21 2.20
C GLU A 206 -12.13 -14.88 1.91
N ILE A 207 -11.71 -13.77 2.51
CA ILE A 207 -12.27 -12.44 2.19
C ILE A 207 -11.89 -12.01 0.76
N GLY A 208 -10.67 -12.32 0.31
CA GLY A 208 -10.24 -12.04 -1.06
C GLY A 208 -11.07 -12.79 -2.10
N ASP A 209 -11.33 -14.07 -1.85
CA ASP A 209 -12.21 -14.90 -2.68
C ASP A 209 -13.65 -14.41 -2.65
N LEU A 210 -14.16 -13.99 -1.49
CA LEU A 210 -15.48 -13.37 -1.36
C LEU A 210 -15.56 -12.05 -2.17
N CYS A 211 -14.52 -11.23 -2.13
CA CYS A 211 -14.46 -9.99 -2.92
C CYS A 211 -14.54 -10.27 -4.42
N LEU A 212 -13.72 -11.20 -4.92
CA LEU A 212 -13.69 -11.56 -6.35
C LEU A 212 -14.95 -12.27 -6.83
N SER A 213 -15.63 -13.02 -5.96
CA SER A 213 -16.81 -13.82 -6.34
C SER A 213 -18.15 -13.13 -6.12
N ALA A 214 -18.25 -12.23 -5.13
CA ALA A 214 -19.50 -11.59 -4.74
C ALA A 214 -19.44 -10.04 -4.79
N PHE A 215 -18.37 -9.43 -4.26
CA PHE A 215 -18.35 -7.97 -4.14
C PHE A 215 -18.18 -7.27 -5.49
N ILE A 216 -17.29 -7.80 -6.33
CA ILE A 216 -17.06 -7.29 -7.67
C ILE A 216 -18.12 -7.86 -8.62
N SER A 217 -18.88 -6.97 -9.25
CA SER A 217 -19.92 -7.36 -10.18
C SER A 217 -19.34 -7.94 -11.47
N ASN A 218 -19.78 -9.15 -11.83
CA ASN A 218 -19.48 -9.76 -13.12
C ASN A 218 -20.10 -9.01 -14.33
N GLU A 219 -20.99 -8.05 -14.10
CA GLU A 219 -21.67 -7.32 -15.18
C GLU A 219 -20.82 -6.15 -15.70
N ASN A 220 -20.32 -5.29 -14.81
CA ASN A 220 -19.58 -4.08 -15.18
C ASN A 220 -18.16 -3.98 -14.56
N GLY A 221 -17.82 -4.90 -13.66
CA GLY A 221 -16.54 -4.96 -12.92
C GLY A 221 -16.45 -4.03 -11.70
N SER A 222 -17.52 -3.33 -11.33
CA SER A 222 -17.53 -2.44 -10.15
C SER A 222 -17.76 -3.20 -8.85
N LEU A 223 -17.15 -2.71 -7.77
CA LEU A 223 -17.43 -3.17 -6.41
C LEU A 223 -18.82 -2.69 -5.95
N ARG A 224 -19.59 -3.58 -5.33
CA ARG A 224 -20.88 -3.31 -4.67
C ARG A 224 -20.73 -3.32 -3.15
N GLU A 225 -21.61 -2.58 -2.47
CA GLU A 225 -21.48 -2.34 -1.03
C GLU A 225 -22.34 -3.23 -0.13
N TYR A 226 -23.55 -3.62 -0.56
CA TYR A 226 -24.53 -4.27 0.31
C TYR A 226 -25.12 -5.54 -0.30
N PHE A 227 -25.30 -6.56 0.55
CA PHE A 227 -25.68 -7.92 0.17
C PHE A 227 -26.72 -8.51 1.11
N ASN A 228 -27.49 -9.47 0.60
CA ASN A 228 -28.29 -10.37 1.42
C ASN A 228 -27.37 -11.26 2.26
N HIS A 229 -27.94 -11.98 3.24
CA HIS A 229 -27.18 -12.88 4.11
C HIS A 229 -26.48 -14.02 3.34
N ASP A 230 -26.96 -14.39 2.15
CA ASP A 230 -26.32 -15.38 1.27
C ASP A 230 -25.28 -14.78 0.30
N TRP A 231 -24.87 -13.51 0.52
CA TRP A 231 -24.01 -12.72 -0.35
C TRP A 231 -24.57 -12.40 -1.74
N SER A 232 -25.84 -12.71 -2.02
CA SER A 232 -26.49 -12.26 -3.25
C SER A 232 -26.77 -10.75 -3.22
N VAL A 233 -26.74 -10.12 -4.38
CA VAL A 233 -27.02 -8.68 -4.52
C VAL A 233 -28.48 -8.41 -4.13
N MET A 234 -28.70 -7.45 -3.22
CA MET A 234 -30.06 -7.06 -2.84
C MET A 234 -30.74 -6.28 -3.97
N ARG A 235 -32.04 -6.55 -4.20
CA ARG A 235 -32.80 -5.95 -5.31
C ARG A 235 -32.92 -4.43 -5.22
N ASP A 236 -33.20 -3.90 -4.04
CA ASP A 236 -33.24 -2.46 -3.75
C ASP A 236 -31.85 -1.81 -3.85
N ASN A 237 -30.82 -2.57 -3.48
CA ASN A 237 -29.44 -2.16 -3.52
C ASN A 237 -28.80 -2.23 -4.91
N SER A 238 -29.54 -2.68 -5.94
CA SER A 238 -29.14 -2.46 -7.34
C SER A 238 -28.98 -0.98 -7.69
N LEU A 239 -29.59 -0.10 -6.89
CA LEU A 239 -29.52 1.36 -7.00
C LEU A 239 -28.49 2.00 -6.04
N ALA A 240 -27.82 1.23 -5.18
CA ALA A 240 -26.79 1.81 -4.32
C ALA A 240 -25.64 2.36 -5.16
N PRO A 241 -25.06 3.50 -4.75
CA PRO A 241 -23.99 4.11 -5.50
C PRO A 241 -22.77 3.20 -5.55
N VAL A 242 -22.13 3.14 -6.72
CA VAL A 242 -20.75 2.68 -6.86
C VAL A 242 -19.86 3.80 -6.34
N GLU A 243 -19.14 3.56 -5.23
CA GLU A 243 -18.28 4.57 -4.60
C GLU A 243 -16.87 4.55 -5.21
N PRO A 244 -16.41 5.59 -5.93
CA PRO A 244 -15.06 5.64 -6.50
C PRO A 244 -13.95 5.41 -5.48
N GLY A 245 -14.10 5.95 -4.27
CA GLY A 245 -13.13 5.77 -3.18
C GLY A 245 -12.90 4.31 -2.81
N HIS A 246 -13.97 3.52 -2.64
CA HIS A 246 -13.83 2.09 -2.34
C HIS A 246 -13.30 1.30 -3.54
N GLN A 247 -13.54 1.73 -4.79
CA GLN A 247 -12.88 1.11 -5.94
C GLN A 247 -11.35 1.26 -5.82
N PHE A 248 -10.87 2.47 -5.52
CA PHE A 248 -9.43 2.72 -5.36
C PHE A 248 -8.84 1.97 -4.16
N GLU A 249 -9.53 1.94 -3.03
CA GLU A 249 -9.06 1.25 -1.81
C GLU A 249 -8.96 -0.27 -2.03
N TRP A 250 -9.99 -0.89 -2.60
CA TRP A 250 -9.93 -2.31 -2.97
C TRP A 250 -8.90 -2.58 -4.06
N ALA A 251 -8.70 -1.68 -5.03
CA ALA A 251 -7.64 -1.85 -6.03
C ALA A 251 -6.25 -1.91 -5.38
N TRP A 252 -5.98 -1.01 -4.42
CA TRP A 252 -4.74 -1.00 -3.66
C TRP A 252 -4.56 -2.31 -2.85
N LEU A 253 -5.60 -2.74 -2.13
CA LEU A 253 -5.58 -3.97 -1.34
C LEU A 253 -5.43 -5.25 -2.19
N LEU A 254 -6.20 -5.38 -3.28
CA LEU A 254 -6.11 -6.51 -4.20
C LEU A 254 -4.77 -6.57 -4.94
N THR A 255 -4.13 -5.42 -5.20
CA THR A 255 -2.77 -5.42 -5.75
C THR A 255 -1.76 -6.01 -4.76
N ARG A 256 -1.83 -5.61 -3.48
CA ARG A 256 -0.96 -6.13 -2.42
C ARG A 256 -1.18 -7.63 -2.19
N TRP A 257 -2.43 -8.05 -2.02
CA TRP A 257 -2.75 -9.47 -1.86
C TRP A 257 -2.44 -10.29 -3.10
N GLY A 258 -2.76 -9.80 -4.30
CA GLY A 258 -2.48 -10.46 -5.57
C GLY A 258 -0.99 -10.78 -5.75
N LYS A 259 -0.11 -9.84 -5.41
CA LYS A 259 1.35 -10.06 -5.39
C LYS A 259 1.76 -11.09 -4.32
N MET A 260 1.21 -10.97 -3.10
CA MET A 260 1.58 -11.83 -1.98
C MET A 260 1.14 -13.30 -2.17
N ALA A 261 -0.07 -13.50 -2.69
CA ALA A 261 -0.71 -14.80 -2.87
C ALA A 261 -0.49 -15.40 -4.27
N GLY A 262 0.09 -14.65 -5.21
CA GLY A 262 0.25 -15.08 -6.60
C GLY A 262 -1.07 -15.16 -7.37
N ARG A 263 -2.01 -14.25 -7.08
CA ARG A 263 -3.37 -14.24 -7.62
C ARG A 263 -3.51 -13.25 -8.77
N LYS A 264 -3.46 -13.77 -10.00
CA LYS A 264 -3.55 -12.98 -11.24
C LYS A 264 -4.91 -12.34 -11.43
N ASP A 265 -5.98 -13.07 -11.11
CA ASP A 265 -7.36 -12.58 -11.10
C ASP A 265 -7.53 -11.36 -10.18
N ALA A 266 -6.88 -11.34 -9.01
CA ALA A 266 -6.86 -10.18 -8.13
C ALA A 266 -6.18 -8.96 -8.77
N LEU A 267 -5.07 -9.14 -9.49
CA LEU A 267 -4.39 -8.05 -10.19
C LEU A 267 -5.22 -7.50 -11.37
N ILE A 268 -5.94 -8.37 -12.08
CA ILE A 268 -6.88 -7.97 -13.14
C ILE A 268 -8.01 -7.13 -12.54
N ALA A 269 -8.64 -7.62 -11.46
CA ALA A 269 -9.69 -6.91 -10.74
C ALA A 269 -9.19 -5.55 -10.24
N ALA A 270 -8.00 -5.48 -9.64
CA ALA A 270 -7.42 -4.24 -9.15
C ALA A 270 -7.29 -3.18 -10.25
N ARG A 271 -6.71 -3.52 -11.42
CA ARG A 271 -6.61 -2.59 -12.56
C ARG A 271 -7.98 -2.10 -13.00
N ARG A 272 -8.96 -3.01 -13.07
CA ARG A 272 -10.33 -2.68 -13.45
C ARG A 272 -10.99 -1.70 -12.46
N LEU A 273 -10.78 -1.90 -11.17
CA LEU A 273 -11.31 -1.01 -10.14
C LEU A 273 -10.69 0.39 -10.21
N VAL A 274 -9.39 0.53 -10.50
CA VAL A 274 -8.77 1.85 -10.76
C VAL A 274 -9.42 2.55 -11.95
N GLU A 275 -9.62 1.83 -13.06
CA GLU A 275 -10.30 2.39 -14.25
C GLU A 275 -11.72 2.88 -13.93
N ILE A 276 -12.46 2.13 -13.10
CA ILE A 276 -13.82 2.50 -12.70
C ILE A 276 -13.80 3.71 -11.76
N GLY A 277 -12.90 3.73 -10.77
CA GLY A 277 -12.72 4.86 -9.86
C GLY A 277 -12.43 6.15 -10.62
N GLU A 278 -11.57 6.09 -11.64
CA GLU A 278 -11.24 7.26 -12.47
C GLU A 278 -12.42 7.81 -13.26
N LYS A 279 -13.41 6.99 -13.63
CA LYS A 279 -14.64 7.49 -14.28
C LYS A 279 -15.45 8.40 -13.36
N GLY A 280 -15.25 8.30 -12.05
CA GLY A 280 -15.88 9.19 -11.07
C GLY A 280 -15.09 10.44 -10.74
N VAL A 281 -13.95 10.68 -11.39
CA VAL A 281 -13.13 11.88 -11.16
C VAL A 281 -13.66 13.05 -11.96
N ASP A 282 -13.87 14.18 -11.30
CA ASP A 282 -14.05 15.47 -11.93
C ASP A 282 -12.67 16.02 -12.34
N GLU A 283 -12.38 16.03 -13.64
CA GLU A 283 -11.08 16.46 -14.18
C GLU A 283 -10.80 17.95 -13.93
N SER A 284 -11.83 18.79 -13.77
CA SER A 284 -11.64 20.24 -13.57
C SER A 284 -11.19 20.55 -12.14
N LEU A 285 -11.65 19.75 -11.18
CA LEU A 285 -11.32 19.88 -9.76
C LEU A 285 -10.21 18.92 -9.33
N SER A 286 -9.91 17.90 -10.13
CA SER A 286 -9.04 16.76 -9.78
C SER A 286 -9.57 15.96 -8.58
N LEU A 287 -10.90 15.90 -8.42
CA LEU A 287 -11.56 15.28 -7.26
C LEU A 287 -12.44 14.10 -7.67
N ALA A 288 -12.29 12.96 -7.00
CA ALA A 288 -13.20 11.82 -7.10
C ALA A 288 -14.51 12.11 -6.37
N ARG A 289 -15.64 11.95 -7.09
CA ARG A 289 -17.00 12.09 -6.56
C ARG A 289 -17.33 10.99 -5.56
N ASN A 290 -18.36 11.22 -4.75
CA ASN A 290 -18.81 10.27 -3.74
C ASN A 290 -19.48 9.03 -4.34
N GLY A 291 -20.24 9.16 -5.42
CA GLY A 291 -21.03 8.03 -5.93
C GLY A 291 -21.39 8.11 -7.40
N LEU A 292 -21.34 6.97 -8.06
CA LEU A 292 -21.82 6.74 -9.43
C LEU A 292 -23.03 5.82 -9.43
N ASP A 293 -23.87 5.90 -10.46
CA ASP A 293 -24.85 4.87 -10.73
C ASP A 293 -24.17 3.59 -11.26
N PHE A 294 -24.94 2.51 -11.42
CA PHE A 294 -24.40 1.24 -11.92
C PHE A 294 -23.94 1.30 -13.40
N SER A 295 -24.39 2.31 -14.15
CA SER A 295 -23.90 2.61 -15.51
C SER A 295 -22.65 3.49 -15.50
N LEU A 296 -22.12 3.81 -14.31
CA LEU A 296 -20.94 4.63 -14.06
C LEU A 296 -21.12 6.12 -14.40
N ASN A 297 -22.36 6.62 -14.37
CA ASN A 297 -22.63 8.06 -14.45
C ASN A 297 -22.61 8.69 -13.04
N PRO A 298 -22.21 9.96 -12.90
CA PRO A 298 -22.27 10.66 -11.62
C PRO A 298 -23.67 10.67 -10.99
N LEU A 299 -23.78 10.17 -9.74
CA LEU A 299 -25.02 10.14 -8.95
C LEU A 299 -24.91 11.08 -7.74
N ASP A 300 -23.99 10.82 -6.81
CA ASP A 300 -23.62 11.77 -5.76
C ASP A 300 -22.39 12.55 -6.22
N ARG A 301 -22.63 13.81 -6.57
CA ARG A 301 -21.64 14.71 -7.17
C ARG A 301 -20.79 15.45 -6.16
N ALA A 302 -21.08 15.34 -4.86
CA ALA A 302 -20.27 15.92 -3.80
C ALA A 302 -18.93 15.18 -3.65
N PHE A 303 -18.03 15.75 -2.84
CA PHE A 303 -16.68 15.24 -2.67
C PHE A 303 -16.33 15.07 -1.19
N ARG A 304 -15.82 13.89 -0.83
CA ARG A 304 -15.19 13.62 0.46
C ARG A 304 -13.67 13.69 0.34
N LEU A 305 -12.99 13.88 1.47
CA LEU A 305 -11.53 13.88 1.55
C LEU A 305 -10.94 12.49 1.26
N TRP A 306 -11.46 11.45 1.91
CA TRP A 306 -10.84 10.12 1.90
C TRP A 306 -10.75 9.46 0.50
N PRO A 307 -11.70 9.59 -0.46
CA PRO A 307 -11.53 8.99 -1.79
C PRO A 307 -10.28 9.50 -2.51
N GLN A 308 -9.83 10.73 -2.20
CA GLN A 308 -8.67 11.33 -2.84
C GLN A 308 -7.37 10.69 -2.35
N THR A 309 -7.31 10.32 -1.06
CA THR A 309 -6.17 9.61 -0.49
C THR A 309 -6.10 8.18 -1.04
N GLU A 310 -7.25 7.52 -1.20
CA GLU A 310 -7.31 6.18 -1.80
C GLU A 310 -6.88 6.19 -3.27
N ARG A 311 -7.28 7.22 -4.03
CA ARG A 311 -6.85 7.45 -5.42
C ARG A 311 -5.32 7.55 -5.54
N ILE A 312 -4.66 8.28 -4.63
CA ILE A 312 -3.19 8.38 -4.57
C ILE A 312 -2.58 6.97 -4.39
N LYS A 313 -3.05 6.21 -3.40
CA LYS A 313 -2.53 4.85 -3.11
C LYS A 313 -2.72 3.89 -4.29
N ALA A 314 -3.88 3.93 -4.94
CA ALA A 314 -4.17 3.09 -6.10
C ALA A 314 -3.22 3.38 -7.27
N TRP A 315 -2.97 4.66 -7.59
CA TRP A 315 -2.06 5.04 -8.67
C TRP A 315 -0.59 4.80 -8.35
N LEU A 316 -0.17 4.88 -7.09
CA LEU A 316 1.17 4.45 -6.66
C LEU A 316 1.38 2.93 -6.90
N MET A 317 0.34 2.11 -6.70
CA MET A 317 0.40 0.68 -7.07
C MET A 317 0.49 0.48 -8.58
N MET A 318 -0.23 1.28 -9.37
CA MET A 318 -0.12 1.24 -10.84
C MET A 318 1.29 1.62 -11.30
N ALA A 319 1.94 2.60 -10.65
CA ALA A 319 3.33 2.98 -10.95
C ALA A 319 4.32 1.86 -10.60
N GLU A 320 4.15 1.22 -9.44
CA GLU A 320 5.01 0.12 -8.99
C GLU A 320 4.88 -1.14 -9.88
N THR A 321 3.67 -1.40 -10.37
CA THR A 321 3.35 -2.55 -11.25
C THR A 321 3.38 -2.21 -12.74
N ALA A 322 3.88 -1.02 -13.10
CA ALA A 322 4.04 -0.63 -14.49
C ALA A 322 5.20 -1.39 -15.15
N ILE A 323 4.92 -1.98 -16.31
CA ILE A 323 5.89 -2.72 -17.12
C ILE A 323 6.69 -1.79 -18.03
N THR A 324 6.06 -0.73 -18.56
CA THR A 324 6.73 0.25 -19.42
C THR A 324 7.11 1.51 -18.64
N PRO A 325 8.15 2.23 -19.09
CA PRO A 325 8.46 3.57 -18.56
C PRO A 325 7.28 4.53 -18.67
N GLU A 326 6.55 4.47 -19.78
CA GLU A 326 5.47 5.40 -20.08
C GLU A 326 4.25 5.18 -19.19
N ASP A 327 3.84 3.92 -18.98
CA ASP A 327 2.79 3.59 -18.02
C ASP A 327 3.15 4.05 -16.60
N ARG A 328 4.43 3.93 -16.23
CA ARG A 328 4.91 4.38 -14.91
C ARG A 328 4.84 5.89 -14.77
N GLU A 329 5.30 6.65 -15.76
CA GLU A 329 5.24 8.11 -15.74
C GLU A 329 3.79 8.62 -15.76
N ASN A 330 2.90 7.97 -16.53
CA ASN A 330 1.47 8.28 -16.54
C ASN A 330 0.84 8.02 -15.17
N ALA A 331 1.21 6.92 -14.51
CA ALA A 331 0.74 6.63 -13.16
C ALA A 331 1.23 7.69 -12.14
N TYR A 332 2.49 8.12 -12.22
CA TYR A 332 2.97 9.22 -11.38
C TYR A 332 2.27 10.56 -11.67
N ALA A 333 1.98 10.87 -12.93
CA ALA A 333 1.18 12.06 -13.26
C ALA A 333 -0.21 12.02 -12.61
N LYS A 334 -0.83 10.83 -12.56
CA LYS A 334 -2.11 10.62 -11.85
C LYS A 334 -1.98 10.74 -10.32
N VAL A 335 -0.86 10.31 -9.74
CA VAL A 335 -0.55 10.56 -8.32
C VAL A 335 -0.46 12.06 -8.05
N ALA A 336 0.24 12.82 -8.90
CA ALA A 336 0.37 14.26 -8.76
C ALA A 336 -0.99 14.98 -8.86
N ASP A 337 -1.83 14.59 -9.83
CA ASP A 337 -3.19 15.10 -9.99
C ASP A 337 -4.07 14.86 -8.74
N ALA A 338 -4.06 13.63 -8.22
CA ALA A 338 -4.82 13.28 -7.01
C ALA A 338 -4.30 14.01 -5.75
N ALA A 339 -2.99 14.15 -5.61
CA ALA A 339 -2.36 14.89 -4.51
C ALA A 339 -2.69 16.39 -4.55
N SER A 340 -2.68 17.00 -5.74
CA SER A 340 -3.12 18.37 -5.95
C SER A 340 -4.60 18.56 -5.56
N GLY A 341 -5.47 17.61 -5.94
CA GLY A 341 -6.86 17.58 -5.49
C GLY A 341 -7.00 17.50 -3.97
N LEU A 342 -6.22 16.63 -3.30
CA LEU A 342 -6.21 16.49 -1.84
C LEU A 342 -5.82 17.80 -1.14
N LYS A 343 -4.82 18.55 -1.65
CA LYS A 343 -4.39 19.83 -1.05
C LYS A 343 -5.52 20.86 -0.95
N ARG A 344 -6.56 20.78 -1.80
CA ARG A 344 -7.73 21.67 -1.72
C ARG A 344 -8.46 21.56 -0.38
N PHE A 345 -8.47 20.38 0.25
CA PHE A 345 -9.10 20.18 1.56
C PHE A 345 -8.33 20.84 2.70
N PHE A 346 -7.09 21.28 2.46
CA PHE A 346 -6.21 21.94 3.45
C PHE A 346 -6.14 23.45 3.27
N SER A 347 -6.80 23.98 2.23
CA SER A 347 -6.83 25.41 1.93
C SER A 347 -7.82 26.17 2.81
N ASP A 348 -7.48 27.42 3.13
CA ASP A 348 -8.35 28.36 3.87
C ASP A 348 -8.87 27.85 5.22
N VAL A 349 -8.11 26.96 5.87
CA VAL A 349 -8.36 26.45 7.22
C VAL A 349 -7.17 26.73 8.14
N LEU A 350 -7.37 26.59 9.45
CA LEU A 350 -6.27 26.65 10.42
C LEU A 350 -5.19 25.62 10.03
N PRO A 351 -3.89 25.99 9.99
CA PRO A 351 -2.82 25.05 9.66
C PRO A 351 -2.87 23.79 10.51
N GLY A 352 -2.89 22.63 9.84
CA GLY A 352 -3.00 21.31 10.47
C GLY A 352 -4.43 20.75 10.55
N LEU A 353 -5.45 21.53 10.17
CA LEU A 353 -6.82 21.07 9.96
C LEU A 353 -7.12 20.84 8.47
N TRP A 354 -8.34 20.35 8.22
CA TRP A 354 -8.90 20.14 6.90
C TRP A 354 -10.42 20.31 6.92
N VAL A 355 -10.99 20.62 5.76
CA VAL A 355 -12.40 20.39 5.45
C VAL A 355 -12.57 18.90 5.09
N ASP A 356 -13.67 18.26 5.48
CA ASP A 356 -13.92 16.84 5.12
C ASP A 356 -14.86 16.68 3.92
N ARG A 357 -15.61 17.74 3.56
CA ARG A 357 -16.64 17.75 2.52
C ARG A 357 -16.64 19.00 1.66
N PHE A 358 -16.74 18.80 0.34
CA PHE A 358 -17.22 19.80 -0.60
C PHE A 358 -18.59 19.39 -1.15
N ASP A 359 -19.45 20.36 -1.43
CA ASP A 359 -20.70 20.14 -2.18
C ASP A 359 -20.41 19.85 -3.67
N GLU A 360 -21.46 19.61 -4.46
CA GLU A 360 -21.33 19.31 -5.90
C GLU A 360 -20.69 20.42 -6.74
N ASN A 361 -20.66 21.65 -6.23
CA ASN A 361 -20.08 22.82 -6.89
C ASN A 361 -18.64 23.11 -6.41
N GLY A 362 -18.11 22.29 -5.50
CA GLY A 362 -16.79 22.50 -4.90
C GLY A 362 -16.77 23.50 -3.75
N ASN A 363 -17.92 23.89 -3.20
CA ASN A 363 -17.97 24.77 -2.03
C ASN A 363 -17.77 23.98 -0.73
N VAL A 364 -17.07 24.58 0.23
CA VAL A 364 -16.83 24.01 1.56
C VAL A 364 -18.15 23.76 2.28
N VAL A 365 -18.31 22.55 2.81
CA VAL A 365 -19.35 22.25 3.82
C VAL A 365 -18.72 22.39 5.20
N GLU A 366 -19.07 23.44 5.93
CA GLU A 366 -18.49 23.70 7.26
C GLU A 366 -18.81 22.58 8.26
N GLU A 367 -17.77 21.95 8.80
CA GLU A 367 -17.84 21.02 9.93
C GLU A 367 -16.49 20.91 10.64
N PRO A 368 -16.44 20.42 11.90
CA PRO A 368 -15.18 20.11 12.57
C PRO A 368 -14.38 19.03 11.83
N ALA A 369 -13.06 19.20 11.75
CA ALA A 369 -12.13 18.26 11.15
C ALA A 369 -12.14 16.94 11.94
N PRO A 370 -12.51 15.80 11.33
CA PRO A 370 -12.62 14.54 12.06
C PRO A 370 -11.28 13.80 12.15
N ALA A 371 -10.88 13.37 13.36
CA ALA A 371 -9.66 12.60 13.60
C ALA A 371 -9.57 11.31 12.77
N SER A 372 -10.73 10.75 12.39
CA SER A 372 -10.81 9.57 11.54
C SER A 372 -10.21 9.77 10.14
N SER A 373 -10.12 11.01 9.64
CA SER A 373 -9.57 11.33 8.31
C SER A 373 -8.04 11.46 8.32
N LEU A 374 -7.41 11.74 9.48
CA LEU A 374 -5.95 11.79 9.60
C LEU A 374 -5.30 10.47 9.18
N TYR A 375 -5.95 9.35 9.52
CA TYR A 375 -5.59 8.01 9.08
C TYR A 375 -5.35 7.91 7.58
N HIS A 376 -6.35 8.31 6.79
CA HIS A 376 -6.35 8.25 5.34
C HIS A 376 -5.27 9.17 4.75
N ILE A 377 -5.11 10.37 5.30
CA ILE A 377 -4.09 11.34 4.87
C ILE A 377 -2.68 10.77 5.12
N VAL A 378 -2.42 10.27 6.33
CA VAL A 378 -1.12 9.69 6.69
C VAL A 378 -0.84 8.45 5.84
N CYS A 379 -1.83 7.61 5.57
CA CYS A 379 -1.67 6.42 4.74
C CYS A 379 -1.28 6.74 3.30
N ALA A 380 -1.91 7.75 2.68
CA ALA A 380 -1.50 8.21 1.35
C ALA A 380 -0.08 8.80 1.35
N ILE A 381 0.26 9.63 2.35
CA ILE A 381 1.59 10.25 2.45
C ILE A 381 2.68 9.21 2.75
N GLU A 382 2.39 8.16 3.53
CA GLU A 382 3.32 7.04 3.78
C GLU A 382 3.60 6.25 2.51
N GLU A 383 2.57 5.94 1.71
CA GLU A 383 2.76 5.29 0.40
C GLU A 383 3.55 6.18 -0.58
N MET A 384 3.29 7.50 -0.57
CA MET A 384 4.10 8.45 -1.34
C MET A 384 5.55 8.46 -0.85
N HIS A 385 5.78 8.50 0.47
CA HIS A 385 7.13 8.48 1.06
C HIS A 385 7.93 7.27 0.59
N ARG A 386 7.29 6.10 0.55
CA ARG A 386 7.93 4.84 0.13
C ARG A 386 8.47 4.88 -1.31
N LEU A 387 7.82 5.59 -2.22
CA LEU A 387 8.18 5.61 -3.65
C LEU A 387 8.80 6.94 -4.13
N LEU A 388 8.59 8.03 -3.41
CA LEU A 388 8.90 9.39 -3.86
C LEU A 388 9.89 10.12 -2.94
N GLU A 389 10.30 9.57 -1.80
CA GLU A 389 11.30 10.23 -0.94
C GLU A 389 12.61 10.46 -1.71
N PRO A 390 13.11 11.71 -1.78
CA PRO A 390 14.36 12.00 -2.46
C PRO A 390 15.57 11.34 -1.77
N HIS A 391 16.41 10.68 -2.56
CA HIS A 391 17.68 10.13 -2.09
C HIS A 391 18.77 11.22 -2.07
N THR A 392 18.87 11.97 -0.97
CA THR A 392 19.79 13.12 -0.85
C THR A 392 21.27 12.75 -0.78
N GLN A 393 21.59 11.57 -0.25
CA GLN A 393 22.97 11.08 -0.16
C GLN A 393 23.28 10.16 -1.33
N SER A 394 24.45 10.37 -1.94
CA SER A 394 24.91 9.48 -3.01
C SER A 394 25.49 8.19 -2.43
N VAL A 395 24.91 7.07 -2.86
CA VAL A 395 25.24 5.72 -2.37
C VAL A 395 25.66 4.82 -3.52
N PRO A 396 26.52 3.82 -3.29
CA PRO A 396 26.89 2.89 -4.34
C PRO A 396 25.73 1.92 -4.64
N GLY A 397 25.65 1.45 -5.88
CA GLY A 397 24.63 0.53 -6.36
C GLY A 397 25.23 -0.81 -6.81
N LEU A 398 24.61 -1.92 -6.38
CA LEU A 398 24.79 -3.24 -6.96
C LEU A 398 23.66 -3.45 -7.95
N PHE A 399 23.99 -3.53 -9.23
CA PHE A 399 23.05 -3.85 -10.31
C PHE A 399 23.19 -5.32 -10.67
N LEU A 400 22.08 -6.03 -10.77
CA LEU A 400 22.06 -7.45 -11.11
C LEU A 400 21.18 -7.66 -12.34
N ASP A 401 21.61 -8.51 -13.28
CA ASP A 401 20.62 -9.18 -14.11
C ASP A 401 19.80 -10.17 -13.25
N ARG A 402 18.65 -10.59 -13.74
CA ARG A 402 17.77 -11.52 -13.05
C ARG A 402 18.10 -12.97 -13.41
N ASP A 403 18.10 -13.27 -14.71
CA ASP A 403 18.14 -14.63 -15.24
C ASP A 403 19.60 -15.05 -15.39
N GLY A 404 19.99 -16.18 -14.81
CA GLY A 404 21.37 -16.65 -14.77
C GLY A 404 22.24 -15.98 -13.70
N VAL A 405 21.71 -15.00 -12.95
CA VAL A 405 22.43 -14.30 -11.87
C VAL A 405 21.71 -14.40 -10.53
N ILE A 406 20.43 -14.01 -10.45
CA ILE A 406 19.62 -14.16 -9.23
C ILE A 406 18.88 -15.48 -9.24
N ILE A 407 18.31 -15.86 -10.38
CA ILE A 407 17.59 -17.13 -10.58
C ILE A 407 18.20 -17.93 -11.73
N GLU A 408 17.97 -19.24 -11.76
CA GLU A 408 18.39 -20.10 -12.87
C GLU A 408 17.73 -19.66 -14.20
N ASP A 409 18.52 -19.55 -15.28
CA ASP A 409 18.00 -19.25 -16.63
C ASP A 409 17.47 -20.53 -17.30
N THR A 410 16.14 -20.67 -17.32
CA THR A 410 15.43 -21.75 -18.04
C THR A 410 14.95 -21.31 -19.43
N GLY A 411 15.50 -20.21 -19.96
CA GLY A 411 15.16 -19.57 -21.22
C GLY A 411 14.11 -18.47 -21.06
N TYR A 412 12.98 -18.78 -20.43
CA TYR A 412 11.90 -17.82 -20.15
C TYR A 412 11.18 -18.16 -18.83
N PRO A 413 11.87 -18.08 -17.67
CA PRO A 413 11.24 -18.36 -16.39
C PRO A 413 10.08 -17.40 -16.14
N SER A 414 8.87 -17.96 -16.00
CA SER A 414 7.60 -17.22 -15.87
C SER A 414 6.65 -17.79 -14.83
N LYS A 415 6.92 -19.00 -14.33
CA LYS A 415 6.14 -19.70 -13.32
C LYS A 415 6.87 -19.74 -12.01
N VAL A 416 6.15 -19.50 -10.92
CA VAL A 416 6.75 -19.46 -9.57
C VAL A 416 7.31 -20.81 -9.14
N GLU A 417 6.76 -21.92 -9.63
CA GLU A 417 7.22 -23.28 -9.29
C GLU A 417 8.62 -23.58 -9.86
N ASP A 418 8.96 -22.94 -10.98
CA ASP A 418 10.21 -23.12 -11.72
C ASP A 418 11.34 -22.20 -11.21
N VAL A 419 11.02 -21.26 -10.29
CA VAL A 419 12.03 -20.33 -9.75
C VAL A 419 12.95 -21.05 -8.78
N ARG A 420 14.25 -21.02 -9.07
CA ARG A 420 15.33 -21.45 -8.17
C ARG A 420 16.34 -20.31 -8.06
N LEU A 421 16.66 -19.89 -6.84
CA LEU A 421 17.71 -18.91 -6.61
C LEU A 421 19.06 -19.53 -7.00
N ILE A 422 19.90 -18.74 -7.66
CA ILE A 422 21.30 -19.09 -7.86
C ILE A 422 21.96 -19.20 -6.48
N PRO A 423 22.71 -20.28 -6.18
CA PRO A 423 23.45 -20.39 -4.94
C PRO A 423 24.32 -19.15 -4.68
N GLY A 424 24.36 -18.63 -3.45
CA GLY A 424 25.14 -17.43 -3.14
C GLY A 424 24.45 -16.10 -3.48
N ALA A 425 23.29 -16.10 -4.18
CA ALA A 425 22.66 -14.87 -4.63
C ALA A 425 22.14 -14.01 -3.46
N ALA A 426 21.44 -14.63 -2.51
CA ALA A 426 20.94 -13.93 -1.34
C ALA A 426 22.09 -13.46 -0.43
N GLU A 427 23.15 -14.25 -0.28
CA GLU A 427 24.33 -13.90 0.51
C GLU A 427 25.07 -12.70 -0.10
N VAL A 428 25.25 -12.66 -1.41
CA VAL A 428 25.85 -11.50 -2.11
C VAL A 428 24.99 -10.26 -1.91
N ILE A 429 23.68 -10.37 -2.15
CA ILE A 429 22.75 -9.23 -1.96
C ILE A 429 22.88 -8.70 -0.53
N SER A 430 22.79 -9.56 0.48
CA SER A 430 22.90 -9.17 1.90
C SER A 430 24.25 -8.54 2.22
N SER A 431 25.35 -9.13 1.74
CA SER A 431 26.72 -8.63 1.97
C SER A 431 26.94 -7.23 1.41
N PHE A 432 26.42 -6.94 0.21
CA PHE A 432 26.50 -5.61 -0.38
C PHE A 432 25.67 -4.58 0.41
N ARG A 433 24.48 -4.96 0.87
CA ARG A 433 23.63 -4.09 1.70
C ARG A 433 24.29 -3.72 3.03
N GLU A 434 24.91 -4.68 3.71
CA GLU A 434 25.66 -4.44 4.94
C GLU A 434 26.81 -3.45 4.75
N ARG A 435 27.36 -3.37 3.53
CA ARG A 435 28.40 -2.41 3.12
C ARG A 435 27.83 -1.06 2.64
N GLY A 436 26.53 -0.84 2.76
CA GLY A 436 25.87 0.42 2.42
C GLY A 436 25.49 0.56 0.94
N TYR A 437 25.50 -0.54 0.16
CA TYR A 437 25.01 -0.52 -1.22
C TYR A 437 23.49 -0.59 -1.26
N ARG A 438 22.92 0.02 -2.30
CA ARG A 438 21.55 -0.26 -2.75
C ARG A 438 21.59 -1.32 -3.84
N VAL A 439 20.60 -2.20 -3.86
CA VAL A 439 20.57 -3.37 -4.74
C VAL A 439 19.43 -3.23 -5.73
N PHE A 440 19.75 -3.36 -7.02
CA PHE A 440 18.84 -3.14 -8.12
C PHE A 440 18.86 -4.28 -9.12
N VAL A 441 17.72 -4.51 -9.77
CA VAL A 441 17.61 -5.46 -10.88
C VAL A 441 17.36 -4.71 -12.20
N VAL A 442 18.11 -5.07 -13.26
CA VAL A 442 17.95 -4.53 -14.61
C VAL A 442 17.91 -5.65 -15.63
N THR A 443 16.75 -5.91 -16.25
CA THR A 443 16.57 -7.14 -17.05
C THR A 443 15.79 -6.99 -18.38
N ASN A 444 16.15 -7.77 -19.40
CA ASN A 444 15.73 -7.59 -20.81
C ASN A 444 14.43 -8.31 -21.24
N GLN A 445 13.84 -9.13 -20.38
CA GLN A 445 12.48 -9.71 -20.36
C GLN A 445 11.65 -9.75 -21.67
N SER A 446 12.26 -10.17 -22.79
CA SER A 446 11.58 -10.23 -24.09
C SER A 446 10.52 -11.33 -24.19
N GLY A 447 10.43 -12.22 -23.18
CA GLY A 447 9.37 -13.22 -23.11
C GLY A 447 7.97 -12.58 -23.08
N ILE A 448 7.85 -11.42 -22.44
CA ILE A 448 6.63 -10.60 -22.42
C ILE A 448 6.30 -10.14 -23.85
N GLY A 449 7.24 -9.49 -24.53
CA GLY A 449 7.07 -9.03 -25.92
C GLY A 449 6.79 -10.15 -26.92
N ARG A 450 7.31 -11.36 -26.66
CA ARG A 450 7.09 -12.56 -27.47
C ARG A 450 5.78 -13.30 -27.14
N GLY A 451 5.05 -12.87 -26.10
CA GLY A 451 3.78 -13.45 -25.70
C GLY A 451 3.89 -14.82 -25.02
N TYR A 452 5.03 -15.14 -24.42
CA TYR A 452 5.22 -16.41 -23.67
C TYR A 452 4.56 -16.38 -22.30
N TYR A 453 4.44 -15.18 -21.72
CA TYR A 453 3.74 -14.86 -20.49
C TYR A 453 3.40 -13.36 -20.54
N ASP A 454 2.48 -12.90 -19.71
CA ASP A 454 2.07 -11.50 -19.70
C ASP A 454 2.66 -10.66 -18.55
N ASP A 455 2.30 -9.38 -18.56
CA ASP A 455 2.68 -8.37 -17.58
C ASP A 455 2.39 -8.81 -16.14
N LEU A 456 1.24 -9.46 -15.91
CA LEU A 456 0.79 -9.86 -14.58
C LEU A 456 1.52 -11.11 -14.09
N ASP A 457 1.78 -12.05 -15.00
CA ASP A 457 2.63 -13.22 -14.70
C ASP A 457 4.02 -12.75 -14.22
N TYR A 458 4.59 -11.74 -14.87
CA TYR A 458 5.85 -11.13 -14.44
C TYR A 458 5.76 -10.50 -13.05
N ILE A 459 4.71 -9.73 -12.76
CA ILE A 459 4.52 -9.08 -11.44
C ILE A 459 4.44 -10.12 -10.33
N ILE A 460 3.74 -11.24 -10.56
CA ILE A 460 3.64 -12.36 -9.62
C ILE A 460 5.00 -13.02 -9.42
N LEU A 461 5.71 -13.31 -10.52
CA LEU A 461 7.04 -13.90 -10.46
C LEU A 461 8.03 -13.02 -9.69
N LYS A 462 8.04 -11.70 -9.96
CA LYS A 462 8.85 -10.71 -9.25
C LYS A 462 8.55 -10.72 -7.75
N ALA A 463 7.28 -10.71 -7.36
CA ALA A 463 6.88 -10.77 -5.95
C ALA A 463 7.35 -12.08 -5.29
N HIS A 464 7.26 -13.20 -6.01
CA HIS A 464 7.74 -14.49 -5.53
C HIS A 464 9.27 -14.51 -5.33
N ILE A 465 10.06 -13.99 -6.27
CA ILE A 465 11.52 -13.88 -6.14
C ILE A 465 11.87 -13.02 -4.92
N GLY A 466 11.21 -11.87 -4.74
CA GLY A 466 11.39 -11.02 -3.57
C GLY A 466 11.08 -11.74 -2.25
N LYS A 467 10.04 -12.60 -2.23
CA LYS A 467 9.70 -13.43 -1.07
C LYS A 467 10.78 -14.47 -0.77
N LEU A 468 11.35 -15.12 -1.79
CA LEU A 468 12.45 -16.08 -1.61
C LEU A 468 13.70 -15.38 -1.03
N LEU A 469 14.09 -14.24 -1.60
CA LEU A 469 15.22 -13.45 -1.10
C LEU A 469 15.02 -13.01 0.36
N ARG A 470 13.83 -12.51 0.72
CA ARG A 470 13.54 -12.06 2.09
C ARG A 470 13.62 -13.18 3.12
N LYS A 471 13.27 -14.42 2.76
CA LYS A 471 13.44 -15.58 3.64
C LYS A 471 14.91 -15.84 3.99
N GLU A 472 15.83 -15.42 3.13
CA GLU A 472 17.27 -15.53 3.30
C GLU A 472 17.91 -14.21 3.75
N GLY A 473 17.12 -13.24 4.23
CA GLY A 473 17.60 -11.95 4.74
C GLY A 473 17.96 -10.92 3.66
N ALA A 474 17.76 -11.25 2.39
CA ALA A 474 18.09 -10.40 1.25
C ALA A 474 16.87 -9.62 0.73
N TYR A 475 17.08 -8.41 0.20
CA TYR A 475 16.04 -7.70 -0.54
C TYR A 475 16.59 -6.74 -1.58
N ILE A 476 15.81 -6.55 -2.64
CA ILE A 476 16.04 -5.62 -3.75
C ILE A 476 15.35 -4.29 -3.41
N ASP A 477 16.04 -3.17 -3.62
CA ASP A 477 15.48 -1.84 -3.41
C ASP A 477 14.56 -1.43 -4.58
N ASP A 478 14.96 -1.69 -5.83
CA ASP A 478 14.18 -1.35 -7.03
C ASP A 478 14.54 -2.21 -8.26
N GLU A 479 13.69 -2.21 -9.27
CA GLU A 479 13.87 -2.99 -10.49
C GLU A 479 13.39 -2.27 -11.75
N ARG A 480 14.14 -2.44 -12.83
CA ARG A 480 13.73 -2.08 -14.19
C ARG A 480 13.75 -3.31 -15.09
N LEU A 481 12.74 -3.39 -15.95
CA LEU A 481 12.62 -4.44 -16.96
C LEU A 481 12.37 -3.80 -18.33
N CYS A 482 12.76 -4.49 -19.40
CA CYS A 482 12.45 -4.08 -20.76
C CYS A 482 11.73 -5.22 -21.51
N PRO A 483 10.43 -5.10 -21.84
CA PRO A 483 9.72 -6.14 -22.60
C PRO A 483 9.95 -6.03 -24.12
N PHE A 484 10.47 -4.89 -24.59
CA PHE A 484 10.55 -4.54 -26.01
C PHE A 484 11.55 -5.41 -26.77
N HIS A 485 11.19 -5.76 -28.01
CA HIS A 485 12.04 -6.52 -28.92
C HIS A 485 11.60 -6.29 -30.38
N GLU A 486 12.54 -6.23 -31.34
CA GLU A 486 12.22 -6.06 -32.77
C GLU A 486 11.27 -7.15 -33.29
N SER A 487 11.56 -8.40 -32.93
CA SER A 487 10.73 -9.58 -33.22
C SER A 487 9.57 -9.83 -32.24
N ALA A 488 9.15 -8.85 -31.44
CA ALA A 488 8.01 -9.02 -30.54
C ALA A 488 6.72 -9.33 -31.34
N THR A 489 5.88 -10.20 -30.78
CA THR A 489 4.57 -10.56 -31.34
C THR A 489 3.46 -9.73 -30.72
N VAL A 490 3.63 -9.30 -29.47
CA VAL A 490 2.75 -8.35 -28.77
C VAL A 490 3.06 -6.95 -29.29
N GLU A 491 2.08 -6.34 -29.98
CA GLU A 491 2.30 -5.12 -30.77
C GLU A 491 2.83 -3.94 -29.93
N LYS A 492 2.32 -3.74 -28.70
CA LYS A 492 2.80 -2.69 -27.79
C LYS A 492 4.29 -2.81 -27.41
N TYR A 493 4.92 -3.96 -27.66
CA TYR A 493 6.32 -4.23 -27.34
C TYR A 493 7.21 -4.40 -28.59
N ARG A 494 6.68 -4.17 -29.78
CA ARG A 494 7.44 -4.28 -31.03
C ARG A 494 8.35 -3.07 -31.23
N GLY A 495 9.64 -3.35 -31.38
CA GLY A 495 10.63 -2.36 -31.78
C GLY A 495 11.85 -2.33 -30.87
N ASN A 496 12.81 -1.49 -31.26
CA ASN A 496 13.97 -1.16 -30.44
C ASN A 496 13.57 -0.16 -29.36
N HIS A 497 14.11 -0.33 -28.16
CA HIS A 497 13.84 0.54 -27.04
C HIS A 497 15.12 0.82 -26.26
N TYR A 498 15.31 2.06 -25.83
CA TYR A 498 16.56 2.51 -25.18
C TYR A 498 16.79 1.90 -23.78
N TRP A 499 15.76 1.28 -23.18
CA TRP A 499 15.91 0.45 -21.97
C TRP A 499 16.48 -0.94 -22.26
N ARG A 500 16.43 -1.43 -23.50
CA ARG A 500 16.91 -2.78 -23.81
C ARG A 500 18.44 -2.80 -23.82
N LYS A 501 19.04 -3.59 -22.93
CA LYS A 501 20.48 -3.88 -22.92
C LYS A 501 20.88 -4.45 -24.30
N PRO A 502 21.97 -3.96 -24.93
CA PRO A 502 23.10 -3.26 -24.33
C PRO A 502 22.94 -1.74 -24.12
N SER A 503 21.77 -1.15 -24.39
CA SER A 503 21.52 0.24 -24.04
C SER A 503 21.47 0.43 -22.51
N PRO A 504 21.96 1.55 -21.96
CA PRO A 504 22.04 1.75 -20.51
C PRO A 504 20.74 2.26 -19.87
N GLY A 505 19.64 2.41 -20.61
CA GLY A 505 18.48 3.19 -20.18
C GLY A 505 17.86 2.77 -18.85
N MET A 506 17.81 1.47 -18.54
CA MET A 506 17.34 0.97 -17.24
C MET A 506 18.24 1.41 -16.08
N ILE A 507 19.56 1.37 -16.28
CA ILE A 507 20.57 1.78 -15.30
C ILE A 507 20.50 3.29 -15.10
N GLU A 508 20.40 4.05 -16.19
CA GLU A 508 20.30 5.51 -16.16
C GLU A 508 19.09 6.00 -15.36
N ASP A 509 17.92 5.34 -15.52
CA ASP A 509 16.72 5.69 -14.75
C ASP A 509 16.92 5.49 -13.24
N ILE A 510 17.50 4.36 -12.84
CA ILE A 510 17.81 4.07 -11.42
C ILE A 510 18.84 5.06 -10.89
N VAL A 511 19.91 5.35 -11.64
CA VAL A 511 20.97 6.26 -11.18
C VAL A 511 20.40 7.65 -10.86
N VAL A 512 19.49 8.16 -11.69
CA VAL A 512 18.84 9.44 -11.45
C VAL A 512 17.93 9.37 -10.22
N ARG A 513 17.03 8.38 -10.17
CA ARG A 513 16.02 8.30 -9.09
C ARG A 513 16.64 8.04 -7.71
N TRP A 514 17.68 7.20 -7.64
CA TRP A 514 18.30 6.76 -6.40
C TRP A 514 19.60 7.50 -6.04
N ASN A 515 20.00 8.49 -6.84
CA ASN A 515 21.24 9.27 -6.65
C ASN A 515 22.50 8.38 -6.54
N ILE A 516 22.67 7.44 -7.47
CA ILE A 516 23.70 6.41 -7.37
C ILE A 516 25.10 6.90 -7.76
N ASP A 517 26.09 6.57 -6.92
CA ASP A 517 27.51 6.77 -7.23
C ASP A 517 28.02 5.68 -8.18
N ARG A 518 28.05 6.01 -9.47
CA ARG A 518 28.49 5.11 -10.54
C ARG A 518 29.89 4.55 -10.33
N LYS A 519 30.83 5.34 -9.80
CA LYS A 519 32.24 4.93 -9.68
C LYS A 519 32.46 3.85 -8.63
N ARG A 520 31.58 3.81 -7.63
CA ARG A 520 31.57 2.78 -6.58
C ARG A 520 30.55 1.69 -6.84
N SER A 521 29.83 1.76 -7.95
CA SER A 521 28.79 0.81 -8.32
C SER A 521 29.35 -0.31 -9.20
N VAL A 522 28.70 -1.46 -9.13
CA VAL A 522 29.04 -2.65 -9.94
C VAL A 522 27.77 -3.23 -10.54
N LEU A 523 27.87 -3.72 -11.77
CA LEU A 523 26.85 -4.53 -12.42
C LEU A 523 27.37 -5.96 -12.58
N ILE A 524 26.61 -6.95 -12.10
CA ILE A 524 26.86 -8.37 -12.34
C ILE A 524 25.80 -8.90 -13.32
N GLY A 525 26.26 -9.44 -14.44
CA GLY A 525 25.41 -9.97 -15.51
C GLY A 525 25.99 -11.25 -16.12
N ASP A 526 25.16 -12.09 -16.70
CA ASP A 526 25.54 -13.37 -17.33
C ASP A 526 25.81 -13.23 -18.84
N LYS A 527 25.34 -12.14 -19.46
CA LYS A 527 25.43 -11.90 -20.90
C LYS A 527 26.35 -10.72 -21.22
N LEU A 528 26.99 -10.77 -22.39
CA LEU A 528 27.82 -9.65 -22.89
C LEU A 528 27.03 -8.34 -22.97
N SER A 529 25.74 -8.40 -23.29
CA SER A 529 24.86 -7.22 -23.34
C SER A 529 24.79 -6.48 -21.99
N ASP A 530 24.97 -7.20 -20.88
CA ASP A 530 24.95 -6.60 -19.54
C ASP A 530 26.20 -5.78 -19.29
N ILE A 531 27.34 -6.30 -19.70
CA ILE A 531 28.65 -5.66 -19.57
C ILE A 531 28.73 -4.44 -20.48
N GLU A 532 28.18 -4.53 -21.69
CA GLU A 532 28.06 -3.39 -22.61
C GLU A 532 27.15 -2.29 -22.03
N ALA A 533 26.02 -2.66 -21.42
CA ALA A 533 25.14 -1.71 -20.75
C ALA A 533 25.83 -1.04 -19.54
N ALA A 534 26.54 -1.81 -18.71
CA ALA A 534 27.32 -1.29 -17.59
C ALA A 534 28.38 -0.29 -18.07
N LYS A 535 29.14 -0.64 -19.12
CA LYS A 535 30.14 0.23 -19.74
C LYS A 535 29.51 1.51 -20.30
N ALA A 536 28.38 1.40 -20.99
CA ALA A 536 27.65 2.56 -21.51
C ALA A 536 27.15 3.48 -20.38
N ALA A 537 26.76 2.91 -19.23
CA ALA A 537 26.40 3.62 -18.02
C ALA A 537 27.60 4.06 -17.15
N LYS A 538 28.85 3.77 -17.56
CA LYS A 538 30.06 4.08 -16.78
C LYS A 538 30.06 3.45 -15.37
N ILE A 539 29.52 2.22 -15.28
CA ILE A 539 29.54 1.37 -14.08
C ILE A 539 30.49 0.20 -14.33
N ASP A 540 31.14 -0.29 -13.28
CA ASP A 540 32.02 -1.46 -13.38
C ASP A 540 31.19 -2.72 -13.72
N GLY A 541 31.49 -3.37 -14.85
CA GLY A 541 30.79 -4.56 -15.32
C GLY A 541 31.55 -5.84 -14.99
N ARG A 542 30.87 -6.80 -14.36
CA ARG A 542 31.43 -8.12 -13.99
C ARG A 542 30.63 -9.23 -14.66
N HIS A 543 31.30 -9.99 -15.53
CA HIS A 543 30.69 -11.08 -16.27
C HIS A 543 30.67 -12.34 -15.41
N PHE A 544 29.48 -12.72 -14.96
CA PHE A 544 29.27 -13.91 -14.16
C PHE A 544 29.27 -15.17 -15.04
N CYS A 545 30.22 -16.07 -14.80
CA CYS A 545 30.32 -17.38 -15.43
C CYS A 545 30.54 -18.42 -14.33
N GLY A 546 29.48 -18.78 -13.60
CA GLY A 546 29.57 -19.70 -12.47
C GLY A 546 28.21 -20.24 -12.06
N GLN A 547 28.22 -21.16 -11.10
CA GLN A 547 27.02 -21.73 -10.48
C GLN A 547 26.75 -21.18 -9.07
N ASN A 548 27.68 -20.39 -8.52
CA ASN A 548 27.53 -19.77 -7.21
C ASN A 548 27.99 -18.30 -7.26
N LEU A 549 27.09 -17.38 -6.95
CA LEU A 549 27.33 -15.94 -7.06
C LEU A 549 28.29 -15.43 -5.98
N MET A 550 28.25 -16.01 -4.77
CA MET A 550 29.14 -15.65 -3.66
C MET A 550 30.59 -15.99 -3.97
N HIS A 551 30.86 -17.23 -4.40
CA HIS A 551 32.21 -17.63 -4.80
C HIS A 551 32.76 -16.77 -5.94
N PHE A 552 31.89 -16.35 -6.87
CA PHE A 552 32.28 -15.41 -7.92
C PHE A 552 32.66 -14.05 -7.34
N ALA A 553 31.83 -13.49 -6.46
CA ALA A 553 32.06 -12.16 -5.88
C ALA A 553 33.36 -12.12 -5.05
N GLU A 554 33.68 -13.19 -4.33
CA GLU A 554 34.96 -13.37 -3.62
C GLU A 554 36.15 -13.43 -4.58
N LYS A 555 36.04 -14.26 -5.63
CA LYS A 555 37.11 -14.45 -6.62
C LYS A 555 37.42 -13.16 -7.39
N GLU A 556 36.39 -12.41 -7.76
CA GLU A 556 36.53 -11.13 -8.47
C GLU A 556 36.89 -9.96 -7.53
N ASN A 557 37.02 -10.22 -6.22
CA ASN A 557 37.37 -9.24 -5.19
C ASN A 557 36.47 -7.98 -5.26
N ILE A 558 35.16 -8.21 -5.42
CA ILE A 558 34.13 -7.15 -5.46
C ILE A 558 33.30 -7.06 -4.18
N LEU A 559 33.54 -7.95 -3.22
CA LEU A 559 32.94 -7.88 -1.90
C LEU A 559 33.64 -6.84 -1.04
#